data_AF-A0AAN6VWW5-F1
#
_entry.id   AF-A0AAN6VWW5-F1
#
_cell.length_a   1.000
_cell.length_b   1.000
_cell.length_c   1.000
_cell.angle_alpha   90.00
_cell.angle_beta   90.00
_cell.angle_gamma   90.00
#
_symmetry.space_group_name_H-M   'P 1'
#
loop_
_entity.id
_entity.type
_entity.pdbx_description
1 polymer ?
#
loop_
_entity_poly.entity_id
_entity_poly.type
_entity_poly.pdbx_seq_one_letter_code
_entity_poly.pdbx_strand_id
1 'polypeptide(L)'
;RLFGEVAVSDPHAQRYQISKRPTPAILLENVEGVSLHNLPTEELRNPRVLRELKDIYNLLTEKGVVHGDPRLHNFLRVDERIVAIDFEFSHPLPSDITNENEWETLMREIKKQERQGQGAERLVSGVYFIEGGSQGRKRLETD
;
A
#
# COMPACT_ATOMS: atom_id res chain seq x y z
N ARG A 1 -0.67 -21.61 44.54
CA ARG A 1 -0.17 -20.32 44.02
C ARG A 1 -1.38 -19.39 43.92
N LEU A 2 -1.36 -18.28 44.67
CA LEU A 2 -2.46 -17.32 44.77
C LEU A 2 -2.65 -16.59 43.43
N PHE A 3 -3.85 -16.62 42.86
CA PHE A 3 -4.31 -15.60 41.94
C PHE A 3 -5.39 -14.81 42.68
N GLY A 4 -5.09 -13.55 43.00
CA GLY A 4 -6.07 -12.61 43.53
C GLY A 4 -6.85 -12.00 42.38
N GLU A 5 -8.18 -12.09 42.43
CA GLU A 5 -9.07 -11.32 41.57
C GLU A 5 -8.98 -9.84 41.99
N VAL A 6 -8.43 -9.00 41.11
CA VAL A 6 -8.53 -7.55 41.26
C VAL A 6 -9.79 -7.11 40.54
N ALA A 7 -10.86 -6.88 41.30
CA ALA A 7 -12.07 -6.26 40.78
C ALA A 7 -11.82 -4.75 40.64
N VAL A 8 -11.52 -4.30 39.42
CA VAL A 8 -11.56 -2.88 39.06
C VAL A 8 -13.02 -2.53 38.82
N SER A 9 -13.64 -1.81 39.75
CA SER A 9 -14.99 -1.28 39.56
C SER A 9 -14.93 -0.02 38.68
N ASP A 10 -15.01 -0.19 37.37
CA ASP A 10 -15.24 0.92 36.44
C ASP A 10 -16.77 1.11 36.25
N PRO A 11 -17.35 2.24 36.70
CA PRO A 11 -18.77 2.53 36.51
C PRO A 11 -19.18 2.73 35.03
N HIS A 12 -18.23 2.73 34.08
CA HIS A 12 -18.51 2.76 32.64
C HIS A 12 -18.42 1.39 31.94
N ALA A 13 -18.18 0.30 32.68
CA ALA A 13 -17.99 -1.04 32.13
C ALA A 13 -19.20 -1.63 31.36
N GLN A 14 -20.37 -0.97 31.36
CA GLN A 14 -21.57 -1.44 30.66
C GLN A 14 -21.51 -1.38 29.13
N ARG A 15 -20.47 -0.81 28.51
CA ARG A 15 -20.40 -0.65 27.04
C ARG A 15 -19.57 -1.68 26.27
N TYR A 16 -18.87 -2.58 26.94
CA TYR A 16 -18.15 -3.65 26.26
C TYR A 16 -18.88 -4.97 26.48
N GLN A 17 -19.75 -5.34 25.54
CA GLN A 17 -20.09 -6.75 25.34
C GLN A 17 -18.82 -7.46 24.86
N ILE A 18 -17.95 -7.82 25.80
CA ILE A 18 -16.81 -8.68 25.53
C ILE A 18 -17.41 -10.03 25.13
N SER A 19 -17.30 -10.37 23.85
CA SER A 19 -17.67 -11.69 23.36
C SER A 19 -16.97 -12.72 24.24
N LYS A 20 -17.72 -13.70 24.76
CA LYS A 20 -17.20 -14.73 25.70
C LYS A 20 -16.16 -15.68 25.07
N ARG A 21 -15.71 -15.40 23.85
CA ARG A 21 -14.68 -16.15 23.14
C ARG A 21 -13.47 -15.24 23.02
N PRO A 22 -12.29 -15.63 23.54
CA PRO A 22 -11.10 -14.83 23.31
C PRO A 22 -10.85 -14.75 21.81
N THR A 23 -11.00 -13.56 21.23
CA THR A 23 -10.53 -13.29 19.88
C THR A 23 -9.00 -13.39 19.93
N PRO A 24 -8.36 -14.26 19.13
CA PRO A 24 -6.92 -14.30 19.09
C PRO A 24 -6.40 -12.92 18.67
N ALA A 25 -5.58 -12.32 19.51
CA ALA A 25 -4.98 -11.02 19.28
C ALA A 25 -3.48 -11.11 19.55
N ILE A 26 -2.69 -10.52 18.67
CA ILE A 26 -1.25 -10.36 18.84
C ILE A 26 -1.01 -8.89 19.14
N LEU A 27 -0.32 -8.60 20.24
CA LEU A 27 0.14 -7.25 20.54
C LEU A 27 1.47 -7.01 19.84
N LEU A 28 1.48 -6.04 18.93
CA LEU A 28 2.67 -5.60 18.20
C LEU A 28 3.02 -4.17 18.61
N GLU A 29 4.26 -3.76 18.38
CA GLU A 29 4.65 -2.36 18.49
C GLU A 29 3.88 -1.53 17.45
N ASN A 30 3.44 -0.33 17.84
CA ASN A 30 2.82 0.59 16.90
C ASN A 30 3.90 1.18 15.99
N VAL A 31 3.73 1.02 14.69
CA VAL A 31 4.66 1.55 13.69
C VAL A 31 3.91 2.59 12.86
N GLU A 32 4.34 3.85 12.96
CA GLU A 32 3.79 4.93 12.14
C GLU A 32 4.42 4.88 10.74
N GLY A 33 3.62 4.55 9.73
CA GLY A 33 4.10 4.43 8.37
C GLY A 33 3.02 4.73 7.33
N VAL A 34 3.47 4.99 6.11
CA VAL A 34 2.60 5.24 4.96
C VAL A 34 2.67 4.04 4.03
N SER A 35 1.51 3.47 3.71
CA SER A 35 1.41 2.41 2.71
C SER A 35 2.01 2.84 1.37
N LEU A 36 2.83 1.99 0.74
CA LEU A 36 3.43 2.30 -0.56
C LEU A 36 2.37 2.56 -1.63
N HIS A 37 1.19 1.95 -1.51
CA HIS A 37 0.05 2.23 -2.38
C HIS A 37 -0.36 3.71 -2.40
N ASN A 38 -0.14 4.43 -1.29
CA ASN A 38 -0.51 5.83 -1.10
C ASN A 38 0.64 6.81 -1.37
N LEU A 39 1.84 6.32 -1.70
CA LEU A 39 2.96 7.20 -2.02
C LEU A 39 2.78 7.87 -3.39
N PRO A 40 3.34 9.08 -3.57
CA PRO A 40 3.44 9.69 -4.88
C PRO A 40 4.18 8.79 -5.87
N THR A 41 3.80 8.87 -7.14
CA THR A 41 4.40 8.05 -8.21
C THR A 41 5.91 8.29 -8.33
N GLU A 42 6.35 9.52 -8.08
CA GLU A 42 7.74 9.95 -8.10
C GLU A 42 8.57 9.23 -7.04
N GLU A 43 7.99 9.00 -5.86
CA GLU A 43 8.64 8.27 -4.76
C GLU A 43 8.70 6.77 -5.04
N LEU A 44 7.64 6.18 -5.62
CA LEU A 44 7.64 4.79 -6.03
C LEU A 44 8.69 4.48 -7.12
N ARG A 45 9.05 5.50 -7.91
CA ARG A 45 10.12 5.44 -8.92
C ARG A 45 11.52 5.59 -8.35
N ASN A 46 11.64 5.97 -7.09
CA ASN A 46 12.94 6.19 -6.48
C ASN A 46 13.77 4.88 -6.55
N PRO A 47 14.95 4.89 -7.18
CA PRO A 47 15.79 3.69 -7.28
C PRO A 47 16.17 3.09 -5.93
N ARG A 48 16.18 3.89 -4.85
CA ARG A 48 16.40 3.40 -3.49
C ARG A 48 15.22 2.57 -2.98
N VAL A 49 13.99 3.02 -3.21
CA VAL A 49 12.75 2.30 -2.84
C VAL A 49 12.67 0.97 -3.58
N LEU A 50 12.92 0.98 -4.89
CA LEU A 50 12.90 -0.25 -5.70
C LEU A 50 13.99 -1.25 -5.28
N ARG A 51 15.18 -0.75 -4.91
CA ARG A 51 16.27 -1.59 -4.39
C ARG A 51 15.88 -2.21 -3.06
N GLU A 52 15.35 -1.42 -2.14
CA GLU A 52 14.95 -1.89 -0.83
C GLU A 52 13.82 -2.93 -0.90
N LEU A 53 12.83 -2.75 -1.78
CA LEU A 53 11.82 -3.76 -2.07
C LEU A 53 12.44 -5.06 -2.60
N LYS A 54 13.43 -4.97 -3.50
CA LYS A 54 14.11 -6.16 -4.00
C LYS A 54 14.93 -6.85 -2.91
N ASP A 55 15.56 -6.07 -2.02
CA ASP A 55 16.29 -6.59 -0.87
C ASP A 55 15.39 -7.34 0.10
N ILE A 56 14.13 -6.89 0.31
CA ILE A 56 13.12 -7.63 1.07
C ILE A 56 12.86 -9.00 0.44
N TYR A 57 12.61 -9.07 -0.87
CA TYR A 57 12.39 -10.36 -1.54
C TYR A 57 13.62 -11.27 -1.47
N ASN A 58 14.83 -10.72 -1.59
CA ASN A 58 16.07 -11.49 -1.42
C ASN A 58 16.16 -12.07 0.00
N LEU A 59 15.82 -11.27 1.02
CA LEU A 59 15.78 -11.71 2.41
C LEU A 59 14.73 -12.81 2.62
N LEU A 60 13.53 -12.67 2.07
CA LEU A 60 12.49 -13.70 2.13
C LEU A 60 12.98 -15.02 1.52
N THR A 61 13.64 -14.96 0.36
CA THR A 61 14.25 -16.13 -0.29
C THR A 61 15.32 -16.76 0.60
N GLU A 62 16.20 -15.96 1.21
CA GLU A 62 17.22 -16.44 2.14
C GLU A 62 16.60 -17.14 3.36
N LYS A 63 15.46 -16.64 3.85
CA LYS A 63 14.71 -17.25 4.95
C LYS A 63 13.81 -18.42 4.52
N GLY A 64 13.80 -18.77 3.24
CA GLY A 64 13.02 -19.88 2.72
C GLY A 64 11.52 -19.63 2.77
N VAL A 65 11.07 -18.38 2.60
CA VAL A 65 9.65 -17.99 2.65
C VAL A 65 9.29 -17.14 1.42
N VAL A 66 8.05 -17.28 0.97
CA VAL A 66 7.39 -16.40 -0.01
C VAL A 66 6.30 -15.62 0.70
N HIS A 67 6.10 -14.34 0.32
CA HIS A 67 5.16 -13.47 1.02
C HIS A 67 3.70 -13.90 0.82
N GLY A 68 3.33 -14.25 -0.41
CA GLY A 68 2.02 -14.74 -0.81
C GLY A 68 1.06 -13.68 -1.37
N ASP A 69 1.33 -12.39 -1.14
CA ASP A 69 0.49 -11.29 -1.64
C ASP A 69 1.34 -10.05 -1.98
N PRO A 70 1.87 -9.96 -3.21
CA PRO A 70 2.85 -8.95 -3.61
C PRO A 70 2.19 -7.62 -4.02
N ARG A 71 1.29 -7.10 -3.19
CA ARG A 71 0.57 -5.86 -3.45
C ARG A 71 1.17 -4.68 -2.71
N LEU A 72 1.14 -3.49 -3.32
CA LEU A 72 1.72 -2.26 -2.73
C LEU A 72 1.16 -1.89 -1.35
N HIS A 73 -0.08 -2.30 -1.03
CA HIS A 73 -0.63 -2.01 0.30
C HIS A 73 -0.02 -2.84 1.43
N ASN A 74 0.63 -3.96 1.09
CA ASN A 74 1.33 -4.83 2.04
C ASN A 74 2.76 -4.38 2.31
N PHE A 75 3.16 -3.22 1.81
CA PHE A 75 4.43 -2.59 2.09
C PHE A 75 4.20 -1.21 2.68
N LEU A 76 4.87 -0.92 3.80
CA LEU A 76 4.80 0.35 4.49
C LEU A 76 6.16 1.06 4.41
N ARG A 77 6.14 2.35 4.07
CA ARG A 77 7.26 3.25 4.30
C ARG A 77 7.23 3.73 5.74
N VAL A 78 8.27 3.40 6.49
CA VAL A 78 8.45 3.77 7.90
C VAL A 78 9.79 4.50 7.98
N ASP A 79 9.75 5.82 8.18
CA ASP A 79 10.92 6.70 8.09
C ASP A 79 11.73 6.46 6.80
N GLU A 80 12.96 5.96 6.96
CA GLU A 80 13.87 5.65 5.87
C GLU A 80 13.84 4.20 5.40
N ARG A 81 12.91 3.37 5.89
CA ARG A 81 12.84 1.93 5.60
C ARG A 81 11.49 1.47 5.04
N ILE A 82 11.48 0.30 4.42
CA ILE A 82 10.28 -0.39 3.95
C ILE A 82 10.06 -1.65 4.79
N VAL A 83 8.83 -1.83 5.25
CA VAL A 83 8.39 -2.99 6.02
C VAL A 83 7.33 -3.74 5.23
N ALA A 84 7.52 -5.04 5.03
CA ALA A 84 6.49 -5.93 4.51
C ALA A 84 5.57 -6.39 5.65
N ILE A 85 4.26 -6.41 5.41
CA ILE A 85 3.22 -6.80 6.36
C ILE A 85 2.24 -7.76 5.69
N ASP A 86 1.34 -8.35 6.47
CA ASP A 86 0.31 -9.27 5.98
C ASP A 86 0.86 -10.56 5.33
N PHE A 87 1.43 -11.42 6.17
CA PHE A 87 1.96 -12.73 5.79
C PHE A 87 0.90 -13.85 5.86
N GLU A 88 -0.40 -13.53 5.85
CA GLU A 88 -1.47 -14.54 5.94
C GLU A 88 -1.38 -15.59 4.82
N PHE A 89 -0.94 -15.19 3.64
CA PHE A 89 -0.78 -16.05 2.46
C PHE A 89 0.66 -16.57 2.28
N SER A 90 1.52 -16.41 3.29
CA SER A 90 2.92 -16.81 3.16
C SER A 90 3.10 -18.33 3.04
N HIS A 91 4.11 -18.72 2.28
CA HIS A 91 4.41 -20.13 2.00
C HIS A 91 5.89 -20.43 2.22
N PRO A 92 6.26 -21.60 2.77
CA PRO A 92 7.64 -22.03 2.82
C PRO A 92 8.13 -22.39 1.40
N LEU A 93 9.40 -22.12 1.12
CA LEU A 93 10.08 -22.61 -0.08
C LEU A 93 10.52 -24.07 0.12
N PRO A 94 10.44 -24.92 -0.92
CA PRO A 94 9.94 -24.61 -2.26
C PRO A 94 8.40 -24.54 -2.32
N SER A 95 7.89 -23.64 -3.17
CA SER A 95 6.46 -23.46 -3.45
C SER A 95 6.24 -23.23 -4.94
N ASP A 96 4.98 -23.41 -5.40
CA ASP A 96 4.59 -23.13 -6.79
C ASP A 96 4.72 -21.64 -7.16
N ILE A 97 4.73 -20.77 -6.14
CA ILE A 97 4.95 -19.32 -6.24
C ILE A 97 6.39 -19.04 -5.79
N THR A 98 7.09 -18.12 -6.45
CA THR A 98 8.45 -17.71 -6.09
C THR A 98 8.53 -16.21 -5.82
N ASN A 99 9.51 -15.78 -5.02
CA ASN A 99 9.77 -14.36 -4.78
C ASN A 99 10.14 -13.60 -6.07
N GLU A 100 10.72 -14.26 -7.07
CA GLU A 100 10.92 -13.70 -8.41
C GLU A 100 9.58 -13.38 -9.10
N ASN A 101 8.61 -14.29 -9.06
CA ASN A 101 7.30 -14.06 -9.66
C ASN A 101 6.51 -12.98 -8.91
N GLU A 102 6.63 -12.94 -7.58
CA GLU A 102 6.04 -11.89 -6.75
C GLU A 102 6.64 -10.52 -7.05
N TRP A 103 7.97 -10.44 -7.16
CA TRP A 103 8.66 -9.23 -7.59
C TRP A 103 8.17 -8.71 -8.95
N GLU A 104 8.03 -9.59 -9.94
CA GLU A 104 7.49 -9.21 -11.26
C GLU A 104 6.04 -8.70 -11.17
N THR A 105 5.25 -9.26 -10.27
CA THR A 105 3.87 -8.86 -10.03
C THR A 105 3.80 -7.48 -9.38
N LEU A 106 4.60 -7.24 -8.34
CA LEU A 106 4.70 -5.93 -7.69
C LEU A 106 5.18 -4.86 -8.68
N MET A 107 6.19 -5.17 -9.51
CA MET A 107 6.69 -4.24 -10.53
C MET A 107 5.64 -3.91 -11.60
N ARG A 108 4.73 -4.84 -11.93
CA ARG A 108 3.59 -4.57 -12.82
C ARG A 108 2.58 -3.64 -12.15
N GLU A 109 2.33 -3.79 -10.86
CA GLU A 109 1.45 -2.90 -10.11
C GLU A 109 2.01 -1.48 -10.05
N ILE A 110 3.30 -1.30 -9.74
CA ILE A 110 3.97 0.01 -9.73
C ILE A 110 3.81 0.68 -11.10
N LYS A 111 4.14 -0.03 -12.19
CA LYS A 111 3.96 0.48 -13.56
C LYS A 111 2.51 0.84 -13.90
N LYS A 112 1.53 0.15 -13.31
CA LYS A 112 0.10 0.46 -13.51
C LYS A 112 -0.26 1.75 -12.80
N GLN A 113 0.17 1.96 -11.56
CA GLN A 113 -0.04 3.23 -10.85
C GLN A 113 0.63 4.40 -11.60
N GLU A 114 1.83 4.21 -12.14
CA GLU A 114 2.50 5.24 -12.94
C GLU A 114 1.66 5.73 -14.13
N ARG A 115 1.07 4.79 -14.87
CA ARG A 115 0.22 5.14 -16.03
C ARG A 115 -1.03 5.90 -15.62
N GLN A 116 -1.58 5.57 -14.44
CA GLN A 116 -2.77 6.24 -13.91
C GLN A 116 -2.44 7.66 -13.44
N GLY A 117 -1.30 7.88 -12.77
CA GLY A 117 -0.81 9.20 -12.38
C GLY A 117 -0.59 10.13 -13.58
N GLN A 118 0.08 9.64 -14.63
CA GLN A 118 0.31 10.40 -15.87
C GLN A 118 -0.98 10.69 -16.67
N GLY A 119 -1.95 9.78 -16.61
CA GLY A 119 -3.27 9.97 -17.23
C GLY A 119 -4.08 11.08 -16.55
N ALA A 120 -3.97 11.19 -15.21
CA ALA A 120 -4.60 12.25 -14.45
C ALA A 120 -3.97 13.63 -14.73
N GLU A 121 -2.64 13.73 -14.79
CA GLU A 121 -1.93 14.98 -15.11
C GLU A 121 -2.27 15.51 -16.51
N ARG A 122 -2.41 14.62 -17.51
CA ARG A 122 -2.83 15.00 -18.87
C ARG A 122 -4.25 15.54 -18.97
N LEU A 123 -5.16 15.10 -18.09
CA LEU A 123 -6.53 15.62 -18.05
C LEU A 123 -6.60 16.99 -17.39
N VAL A 124 -5.76 17.26 -16.38
CA VAL A 124 -5.69 18.57 -15.71
C VAL A 124 -5.05 19.62 -16.61
N SER A 125 -4.06 19.27 -17.43
CA SER A 125 -3.47 20.21 -18.40
C SER A 125 -4.34 20.47 -19.64
N GLY A 126 -5.45 19.75 -19.81
CA GLY A 126 -6.36 19.84 -20.95
C GLY A 126 -7.60 20.70 -20.71
N VAL A 127 -7.77 21.27 -19.51
CA VAL A 127 -8.90 22.17 -19.21
C VAL A 127 -8.61 23.56 -19.79
N TYR A 128 -8.95 23.74 -21.07
CA TYR A 128 -9.16 25.08 -21.62
C TYR A 128 -10.42 25.67 -20.98
N PHE A 129 -10.27 26.79 -20.29
CA PHE A 129 -11.39 27.62 -19.88
C PHE A 129 -12.13 28.10 -21.14
N ILE A 130 -13.26 27.49 -21.46
CA ILE A 130 -14.26 28.12 -22.33
C ILE A 130 -15.11 29.01 -21.42
N GLU A 131 -14.59 30.20 -21.12
CA GLU A 131 -15.47 31.28 -20.66
C GLU A 131 -16.31 31.72 -21.86
N GLY A 132 -17.61 31.47 -21.75
CA GLY A 132 -18.56 31.65 -22.82
C GLY A 132 -18.79 33.11 -23.19
N GLY A 133 -19.07 33.30 -24.47
CA GLY A 133 -19.94 34.38 -24.95
C GLY A 133 -19.26 35.45 -25.80
N SER A 134 -19.23 35.28 -27.12
CA SER A 134 -20.15 35.99 -28.02
C SER A 134 -19.77 35.79 -29.49
N GLN A 135 -20.81 35.54 -30.29
CA GLN A 135 -21.02 35.72 -31.74
C GLN A 135 -19.83 36.03 -32.67
N GLY A 136 -19.76 35.25 -33.76
CA GLY A 136 -19.28 35.76 -35.05
C GLY A 136 -18.48 34.77 -35.90
N ARG A 137 -19.16 33.86 -36.62
CA ARG A 137 -18.54 33.21 -37.79
C ARG A 137 -18.54 34.22 -38.94
N LYS A 138 -17.39 34.83 -39.23
CA LYS A 138 -17.10 35.37 -40.57
C LYS A 138 -16.07 34.48 -41.26
N ARG A 139 -16.48 33.96 -42.42
CA ARG A 139 -15.66 33.28 -43.41
C ARG A 139 -14.72 34.33 -44.00
N LEU A 140 -13.41 34.11 -43.92
CA LEU A 140 -12.44 34.84 -44.72
C LEU A 140 -12.24 34.03 -45.99
N GLU A 141 -12.79 34.54 -47.08
CA GLU A 141 -12.36 34.23 -48.44
C GLU A 141 -10.92 34.73 -48.59
N THR A 142 -10.05 33.87 -49.12
CA THR A 142 -8.72 34.23 -49.60
C THR A 142 -8.79 34.23 -51.12
N ASP A 143 -8.55 35.40 -51.71
CA ASP A 143 -8.13 35.55 -53.11
C ASP A 143 -6.80 34.83 -53.38
#